data_AF-A0A7C7PFR3-F1
#
_entry.id   AF-A0A7C7PFR3-F1
#
_cell.length_a   1.000
_cell.length_b   1.000
_cell.length_c   1.000
_cell.angle_alpha   90.00
_cell.angle_beta   90.00
_cell.angle_gamma   90.00
#
_symmetry.space_group_name_H-M   'P 1'
#
loop_
_entity.id
_entity.type
_entity.pdbx_description
1 polymer ?
#
loop_
_entity_poly.entity_id
_entity_poly.type
_entity_poly.pdbx_seq_one_letter_code
_entity_poly.pdbx_strand_id
1 'polypeptide(L)'
;MPRIAVIPGDGIGIEVMGEARRVFAALDDTETLDLELVDWDLGAERYLRDGVAITEEEFRALADDYDAVFLGALGDPRVPGMEHIKAIL
;
A
#
# COMPACT_ATOMS: atom_id res chain seq x y z
N MET A 1 8.40 17.33 -3.92
CA MET A 1 7.30 16.39 -3.75
C MET A 1 7.79 15.06 -3.20
N PRO A 2 7.66 14.80 -1.88
CA PRO A 2 7.88 13.47 -1.32
C PRO A 2 6.98 12.43 -1.99
N ARG A 3 7.54 11.27 -2.31
CA ARG A 3 6.87 10.15 -2.94
C ARG A 3 6.46 9.14 -1.88
N ILE A 4 5.15 8.91 -1.77
CA ILE A 4 4.57 8.00 -0.79
C ILE A 4 3.99 6.80 -1.53
N ALA A 5 4.52 5.61 -1.27
CA ALA A 5 3.95 4.37 -1.77
C ALA A 5 2.72 4.03 -0.92
N VAL A 6 1.55 3.98 -1.55
CA VAL A 6 0.29 3.66 -0.89
C VAL A 6 -0.06 2.21 -1.15
N ILE A 7 -0.12 1.41 -0.10
CA ILE A 7 -0.52 0.01 -0.16
C ILE A 7 -1.81 -0.13 0.66
N PRO A 8 -3.00 -0.10 0.02
CA PRO A 8 -4.27 -0.19 0.76
C PRO A 8 -4.44 -1.51 1.52
N GLY A 9 -3.83 -2.58 1.00
CA GLY A 9 -3.89 -3.91 1.56
C GLY A 9 -5.25 -4.59 1.35
N ASP A 10 -5.74 -5.25 2.39
CA ASP A 10 -6.86 -6.19 2.38
C ASP A 10 -8.02 -5.73 3.27
N GLY A 11 -9.23 -6.19 2.94
CA GLY A 11 -10.43 -5.99 3.75
C GLY A 11 -10.64 -4.52 4.13
N ILE A 12 -10.71 -4.26 5.44
CA ILE A 12 -10.94 -2.90 5.98
C ILE A 12 -9.84 -1.90 5.62
N GLY A 13 -8.65 -2.38 5.24
CA GLY A 13 -7.56 -1.51 4.79
C GLY A 13 -7.98 -0.65 3.60
N ILE A 14 -8.69 -1.24 2.64
CA ILE A 14 -9.16 -0.53 1.44
C ILE A 14 -10.13 0.60 1.81
N GLU A 15 -11.08 0.34 2.70
CA GLU A 15 -12.08 1.33 3.14
C GLU A 15 -11.45 2.48 3.92
N VAL A 16 -10.62 2.16 4.93
CA VAL A 16 -9.97 3.17 5.78
C VAL A 16 -8.99 4.03 4.98
N MET A 17 -8.25 3.42 4.05
CA MET A 17 -7.30 4.13 3.20
C MET A 17 -8.01 5.04 2.19
N GLY A 18 -9.21 4.68 1.75
CA GLY A 18 -10.08 5.55 0.96
C GLY A 18 -10.44 6.84 1.70
N GLU A 19 -10.78 6.75 2.99
CA GLU A 19 -11.06 7.94 3.81
C GLU A 19 -9.79 8.76 4.11
N ALA A 20 -8.66 8.10 4.38
CA ALA A 20 -7.38 8.79 4.55
C ALA A 20 -6.99 9.62 3.32
N ARG A 21 -7.24 9.10 2.11
CA ARG A 21 -7.04 9.84 0.85
C ARG A 21 -7.92 11.08 0.75
N ARG A 22 -9.16 11.04 1.25
CA ARG A 22 -10.03 12.23 1.30
C ARG A 22 -9.48 13.29 2.25
N VAL A 23 -8.87 12.88 3.37
CA VAL A 23 -8.19 13.81 4.28
C VAL A 23 -6.98 14.43 3.61
N PHE A 24 -6.15 13.67 2.90
CA PHE A 24 -5.02 14.22 2.14
C PHE A 24 -5.48 15.23 1.08
N ALA A 25 -6.53 14.90 0.33
CA ALA A 25 -7.08 15.82 -0.68
C ALA A 25 -7.61 17.11 -0.05
N ALA A 26 -8.37 17.00 1.06
CA ALA A 26 -8.88 18.18 1.76
C ALA A 26 -7.77 19.05 2.36
N LEU A 27 -6.67 18.43 2.82
CA LEU A 27 -5.52 19.17 3.31
C LEU A 27 -4.78 19.87 2.17
N ASP A 28 -4.58 19.22 1.03
CA ASP A 28 -3.91 19.81 -0.15
C ASP A 28 -4.67 21.03 -0.72
N ASP A 29 -6.00 21.07 -0.55
CA ASP A 29 -6.83 22.23 -0.88
C ASP A 29 -6.61 23.45 0.04
N THR A 30 -6.09 23.23 1.25
CA THR A 30 -5.97 24.26 2.31
C THR A 30 -4.53 24.61 2.68
N GLU A 31 -3.63 23.66 2.52
CA GLU A 31 -2.21 23.68 2.85
C GLU A 31 -1.47 23.04 1.66
N THR A 32 -0.26 23.48 1.35
CA THR A 32 0.52 22.81 0.29
C THR A 32 1.26 21.63 0.89
N LEU A 33 0.66 20.43 0.84
CA LEU A 33 1.31 19.20 1.27
C LEU A 33 2.36 18.74 0.25
N ASP A 34 2.14 18.98 -1.05
CA ASP A 34 3.05 18.60 -2.14
C ASP A 34 3.47 17.12 -2.02
N LEU A 35 2.50 16.20 -1.84
CA LEU A 35 2.73 14.76 -1.73
C LEU A 35 2.35 14.05 -3.03
N GLU A 36 3.25 13.19 -3.53
CA GLU A 36 2.93 12.28 -4.62
C GLU A 36 2.51 10.93 -4.03
N LEU A 37 1.22 10.62 -4.07
CA LEU A 37 0.68 9.33 -3.62
C LEU A 37 0.63 8.34 -4.80
N VAL A 38 1.42 7.27 -4.73
CA VAL A 38 1.47 6.25 -5.80
C VAL A 38 0.92 4.93 -5.28
N ASP A 39 -0.10 4.39 -5.94
CA ASP A 39 -0.73 3.12 -5.55
C ASP A 39 0.14 1.91 -5.90
N TRP A 40 0.20 0.97 -4.97
CA TRP A 40 0.87 -0.32 -5.09
C TRP A 40 -0.11 -1.46 -4.81
N ASP A 41 -0.25 -2.37 -5.77
CA ASP A 41 -1.03 -3.61 -5.62
C ASP A 41 -0.16 -4.66 -4.92
N LEU A 42 -0.27 -4.74 -3.59
CA LEU A 42 0.48 -5.67 -2.73
C LEU A 42 -0.44 -6.37 -1.70
N GLY A 43 -1.72 -6.53 -2.05
CA GLY A 43 -2.72 -7.23 -1.24
C GLY A 43 -2.82 -8.73 -1.54
N ALA A 44 -3.63 -9.43 -0.74
CA ALA A 44 -3.99 -10.82 -0.90
C ALA A 44 -4.61 -11.12 -2.27
N GLU A 45 -5.39 -10.21 -2.84
CA GLU A 45 -6.03 -10.44 -4.15
C GLU A 45 -4.99 -10.62 -5.26
N ARG A 46 -3.93 -9.79 -5.27
CA ARG A 46 -2.77 -9.99 -6.15
C ARG A 46 -2.10 -11.33 -5.88
N TYR A 47 -1.83 -11.64 -4.61
CA TYR A 47 -1.16 -12.90 -4.26
C TYR A 47 -1.97 -14.12 -4.73
N LEU A 48 -3.28 -14.10 -4.56
CA LEU A 48 -4.17 -15.17 -5.00
C LEU A 48 -4.23 -15.28 -6.54
N ARG A 49 -4.09 -14.16 -7.25
CA ARG A 49 -4.07 -14.09 -8.71
C ARG A 49 -2.74 -14.60 -9.29
N ASP A 50 -1.62 -14.13 -8.73
CA ASP A 50 -0.29 -14.25 -9.36
C ASP A 50 0.61 -15.28 -8.64
N GLY A 51 0.27 -15.68 -7.41
CA GLY A 51 1.11 -16.51 -6.55
C GLY A 51 2.36 -15.79 -6.00
N VAL A 52 2.52 -14.50 -6.30
CA VAL A 52 3.68 -13.69 -5.93
C VAL A 52 3.21 -12.55 -5.03
N ALA A 53 3.80 -12.45 -3.84
CA ALA A 53 3.47 -11.42 -2.86
C ALA A 53 4.15 -10.09 -3.22
N ILE A 54 5.47 -10.12 -3.30
CA ILE A 54 6.33 -9.02 -3.70
C ILE A 54 7.59 -9.61 -4.32
N THR A 55 8.10 -8.98 -5.38
CA THR A 55 9.39 -9.34 -5.98
C THR A 55 10.54 -8.59 -5.32
N GLU A 56 11.77 -9.08 -5.47
CA GLU A 56 12.94 -8.35 -4.97
C GLU A 56 13.13 -6.98 -5.64
N GLU A 57 12.71 -6.85 -6.90
CA GLU A 57 12.76 -5.57 -7.64
C GLU A 57 11.76 -4.57 -7.06
N GLU A 58 10.53 -5.00 -6.79
CA GLU A 58 9.51 -4.18 -6.14
C GLU A 58 9.91 -3.77 -4.73
N PHE A 59 10.51 -4.69 -3.96
CA PHE A 59 11.01 -4.38 -2.62
C PHE A 59 12.12 -3.32 -2.67
N ARG A 60 13.05 -3.43 -3.64
CA ARG A 60 14.09 -2.42 -3.86
C ARG A 60 13.51 -1.09 -4.31
N ALA A 61 12.56 -1.08 -5.25
CA ALA A 61 11.89 0.14 -5.69
C ALA A 61 11.18 0.85 -4.53
N LEU A 62 10.47 0.12 -3.65
CA LEU A 62 9.86 0.69 -2.45
C LEU A 62 10.90 1.31 -1.49
N ALA A 63 12.08 0.73 -1.39
CA ALA A 63 13.15 1.21 -0.51
C ALA A 63 13.93 2.40 -1.09
N ASP A 64 14.15 2.40 -2.40
CA ASP A 64 15.06 3.34 -3.07
C ASP A 64 14.33 4.54 -3.71
N ASP A 65 13.07 4.36 -4.17
CA ASP A 65 12.34 5.36 -4.96
C ASP A 65 11.23 6.10 -4.19
N TYR A 66 11.01 5.75 -2.92
CA TYR A 66 9.94 6.30 -2.08
C TYR A 66 10.48 6.80 -0.73
N ASP A 67 9.91 7.91 -0.27
CA ASP A 67 10.26 8.51 1.02
C ASP A 67 9.53 7.84 2.19
N ALA A 68 8.37 7.24 1.93
CA ALA A 68 7.61 6.48 2.92
C ALA A 68 6.63 5.48 2.27
N VAL A 69 6.22 4.50 3.07
CA VAL A 69 5.15 3.56 2.75
C VAL A 69 3.94 3.86 3.64
N PHE A 70 2.81 4.18 3.03
CA PHE A 70 1.52 4.31 3.70
C PHE A 70 0.74 3.00 3.53
N LEU A 71 0.87 2.12 4.53
CA LEU A 71 0.33 0.77 4.53
C LEU A 71 -1.00 0.69 5.29
N GLY A 72 -2.01 0.09 4.67
CA GLY A 72 -3.29 -0.25 5.28
C GLY A 72 -3.23 -1.56 6.10
N ALA A 73 -4.33 -2.29 6.13
CA ALA A 73 -4.41 -3.59 6.81
C ALA A 73 -4.02 -4.71 5.85
N LEU A 74 -3.29 -5.73 6.30
CA LEU A 74 -3.01 -6.94 5.53
C LEU A 74 -3.60 -8.16 6.23
N GLY A 75 -4.19 -9.08 5.47
CA GLY A 75 -4.84 -10.26 6.01
C GLY A 75 -6.03 -10.71 5.19
N ASP A 76 -6.00 -11.98 4.77
CA ASP A 76 -7.13 -12.60 4.09
C ASP A 76 -7.23 -14.09 4.44
N PRO A 77 -8.36 -14.57 4.99
CA PRO A 77 -8.52 -15.97 5.39
C PRO A 77 -8.39 -16.98 4.23
N ARG A 78 -8.47 -16.54 2.97
CA ARG A 78 -8.18 -17.35 1.79
C ARG A 78 -6.70 -17.72 1.66
N VAL A 79 -5.82 -17.07 2.42
CA VAL A 79 -4.38 -17.33 2.50
C VAL A 79 -4.04 -17.83 3.91
N PRO A 80 -4.26 -19.11 4.25
CA PRO A 80 -4.22 -19.59 5.64
C PRO A 80 -2.89 -19.36 6.36
N GLY A 81 -1.77 -19.36 5.62
CA GLY A 81 -0.44 -19.15 6.17
C GLY A 81 0.01 -17.68 6.17
N MET A 82 -0.81 -16.75 5.67
CA MET A 82 -0.48 -15.32 5.52
C MET A 82 0.86 -15.09 4.80
N GLU A 83 1.17 -15.95 3.82
CA GLU A 83 2.43 -15.93 3.07
C GLU A 83 2.67 -14.58 2.40
N HIS A 84 1.61 -13.93 1.93
CA HIS A 84 1.68 -12.61 1.31
C HIS A 84 2.13 -11.50 2.27
N ILE A 85 1.75 -11.62 3.54
CA ILE A 85 2.14 -10.65 4.58
C ILE A 85 3.60 -10.84 4.97
N LYS A 86 4.01 -12.09 5.21
CA LYS A 86 5.37 -12.43 5.68
C LYS A 86 6.46 -12.06 4.69
N ALA A 87 6.11 -11.91 3.41
CA ALA A 87 7.04 -11.45 2.39
C ALA A 87 7.22 -9.92 2.40
N ILE A 88 6.27 -9.18 2.97
CA ILE A 88 6.24 -7.72 3.02
C ILE A 88 6.76 -7.18 4.37
N LEU A 89 6.48 -7.87 5.49
CA LEU A 89 6.82 -7.49 6.87
C LEU A 89 7.86 -8.42 7.50
#